data_AF-K3ZPT6-F1
#
_entry.id   AF-K3ZPT6-F1
#
_cell.length_a   1.000
_cell.length_b   1.000
_cell.length_c   1.000
_cell.angle_alpha   90.00
_cell.angle_beta   90.00
_cell.angle_gamma   90.00
#
_symmetry.space_group_name_H-M   'P 1'
#
loop_
_entity.id
_entity.type
_entity.pdbx_description
1 polymer ?
#
loop_
_entity_poly.entity_id
_entity_poly.type
_entity_poly.pdbx_seq_one_letter_code
_entity_poly.pdbx_strand_id
1 'polypeptide(L)' 'MLFENNLTGSIPSSLGNLKSLMNLELQKNALSGAIPASLGNIKTLQFLRLNGNMLTGKLPQEILSLVAVGNLSEL' A
#
# COMPACT_ATOMS: atom_id res chain seq x y z
N MET A 1 1.25 5.71 -11.22
CA MET A 1 0.03 6.13 -10.52
C MET A 1 -1.12 5.32 -11.08
N LEU A 2 -1.85 4.59 -10.23
CA LEU A 2 -2.99 3.74 -10.63
C LEU A 2 -4.24 4.01 -9.77
N PHE A 3 -4.35 5.22 -9.21
CA PHE A 3 -5.50 5.64 -8.43
C PHE A 3 -6.73 5.91 -9.33
N GLU A 4 -7.94 5.84 -8.77
CA GLU A 4 -9.20 6.10 -9.49
C GLU A 4 -9.38 5.22 -10.74
N ASN A 5 -9.26 3.91 -10.54
CA ASN A 5 -9.48 2.91 -11.56
C ASN A 5 -10.44 1.82 -11.05
N ASN A 6 -10.71 0.83 -11.90
CA ASN A 6 -11.52 -0.34 -11.55
C ASN A 6 -10.64 -1.57 -11.29
N LEU A 7 -9.44 -1.38 -10.71
CA LEU A 7 -8.57 -2.50 -10.38
C LEU A 7 -9.21 -3.36 -9.29
N THR A 8 -9.13 -4.68 -9.47
CA THR A 8 -9.72 -5.68 -8.57
C THR A 8 -8.68 -6.70 -8.13
N GLY A 9 -9.03 -7.55 -7.17
CA GLY A 9 -8.14 -8.57 -6.62
C GLY A 9 -7.23 -8.03 -5.52
N SER A 10 -6.25 -8.83 -5.12
CA SER A 10 -5.34 -8.50 -4.02
C SER A 10 -4.10 -7.74 -4.49
N ILE A 11 -3.54 -6.91 -3.61
CA ILE A 11 -2.23 -6.30 -3.81
C ILE A 11 -1.17 -7.42 -3.87
N PRO A 12 -0.40 -7.56 -4.97
CA PRO A 12 0.61 -8.62 -5.08
C PRO A 12 1.78 -8.40 -4.11
N SER A 13 2.21 -9.46 -3.42
CA SER A 13 3.38 -9.40 -2.54
C SER A 13 4.68 -9.07 -3.28
N SER A 14 4.75 -9.35 -4.58
CA SER A 14 5.90 -9.07 -5.46
C SER A 14 6.22 -7.58 -5.58
N LEU A 15 5.27 -6.67 -5.28
CA LEU A 15 5.54 -5.23 -5.22
C LEU A 15 6.65 -4.88 -4.21
N GLY A 16 6.82 -5.70 -3.16
CA GLY A 16 7.90 -5.55 -2.18
C GLY A 16 9.33 -5.67 -2.74
N ASN A 17 9.47 -6.12 -3.99
CA ASN A 17 10.75 -6.24 -4.69
C ASN A 17 11.17 -4.94 -5.39
N LEU A 18 10.29 -3.94 -5.48
CA LEU A 18 10.56 -2.68 -6.18
C LEU A 18 11.38 -1.73 -5.29
N LYS A 19 12.69 -1.98 -5.17
CA LYS A 19 13.58 -1.29 -4.20
C LYS A 19 13.80 0.20 -4.43
N SER A 20 13.42 0.72 -5.60
CA SER A 20 13.54 2.15 -5.94
C SER A 20 12.18 2.85 -5.95
N LEU A 21 11.09 2.18 -5.57
CA LEU A 21 9.75 2.77 -5.60
C LEU A 21 9.60 3.79 -4.47
N MET A 22 9.23 5.03 -4.84
CA MET A 22 9.01 6.12 -3.88
C MET A 22 7.53 6.36 -3.61
N ASN A 23 6.67 6.13 -4.60
CA ASN A 23 5.24 6.43 -4.52
C ASN A 23 4.44 5.21 -4.99
N LEU A 24 3.61 4.67 -4.11
CA LEU A 24 2.60 3.65 -4.44
C LEU A 24 1.21 4.23 -4.19
N GLU A 25 0.54 4.58 -5.29
CA GLU A 25 -0.79 5.19 -5.29
C GLU A 25 -1.79 4.25 -5.96
N LEU A 26 -2.61 3.59 -5.12
CA LEU A 26 -3.65 2.62 -5.49
C LEU A 26 -5.03 3.02 -4.95
N GLN A 27 -5.17 4.22 -4.39
CA GLN A 27 -6.40 4.69 -3.79
C GLN A 27 -7.57 4.73 -4.77
N LYS A 28 -8.81 4.64 -4.25
CA LYS A 28 -10.05 4.67 -5.03
C LYS A 28 -10.08 3.59 -6.14
N ASN A 29 -9.97 2.34 -5.73
CA ASN A 29 -10.09 1.16 -6.60
C ASN A 29 -11.01 0.12 -5.92
N ALA A 30 -11.11 -1.08 -6.49
CA ALA A 30 -11.85 -2.21 -5.92
C ALA A 30 -10.92 -3.34 -5.46
N LEU A 31 -9.71 -3.01 -4.99
CA LEU A 31 -8.76 -4.00 -4.46
C LEU A 31 -9.27 -4.56 -3.14
N SER A 32 -9.01 -5.84 -2.88
CA SER A 32 -9.51 -6.57 -1.71
C SER A 32 -8.44 -7.46 -1.07
N GLY A 33 -8.76 -8.07 0.07
CA GLY A 33 -7.81 -8.88 0.83
C GLY A 33 -6.85 -8.05 1.70
N ALA A 34 -5.81 -8.69 2.22
CA ALA A 34 -4.88 -8.07 3.15
C ALA A 34 -3.77 -7.26 2.46
N ILE A 35 -3.26 -6.24 3.15
CA ILE A 35 -2.08 -5.50 2.71
C ILE A 35 -0.85 -6.40 2.91
N PRO A 36 -0.04 -6.67 1.86
CA PRO A 36 1.15 -7.52 2.00
C PRO A 36 2.21 -6.86 2.88
N ALA A 37 2.69 -7.58 3.89
CA ALA A 37 3.83 -7.16 4.73
C ALA A 37 5.10 -6.86 3.91
N SER A 38 5.23 -7.48 2.74
CA SER A 38 6.35 -7.27 1.82
C SER A 38 6.47 -5.83 1.30
N LEU A 39 5.40 -5.02 1.34
CA LEU A 39 5.50 -3.59 1.04
C LEU A 39 6.45 -2.86 2.01
N GLY A 40 6.59 -3.38 3.23
CA GLY A 40 7.58 -2.95 4.22
C GLY A 40 9.04 -3.09 3.76
N ASN A 41 9.31 -3.88 2.72
CA ASN A 41 10.64 -4.08 2.16
C ASN A 41 11.07 -2.97 1.18
N ILE A 42 10.17 -2.03 0.85
CA ILE A 42 10.43 -0.89 -0.03
C ILE A 42 10.93 0.27 0.83
N LYS A 43 12.23 0.26 1.15
CA LYS A 43 12.82 1.25 2.08
C LYS A 43 12.86 2.68 1.53
N THR A 44 12.63 2.85 0.23
CA THR A 44 12.55 4.15 -0.44
C THR A 44 11.13 4.72 -0.47
N LEU A 45 10.12 3.98 -0.01
CA LEU A 45 8.72 4.38 -0.12
C LEU A 45 8.44 5.59 0.77
N GLN A 46 7.98 6.67 0.16
CA GLN A 46 7.62 7.94 0.82
C GLN A 46 6.10 8.09 0.91
N PHE A 47 5.38 7.61 -0.10
CA PHE A 47 3.92 7.72 -0.17
C PHE A 47 3.30 6.36 -0.44
N LEU A 48 2.40 5.95 0.45
CA LEU A 48 1.56 4.77 0.31
C LEU A 48 0.10 5.18 0.48
N ARG A 49 -0.65 5.22 -0.63
CA ARG A 49 -2.07 5.58 -0.64
C ARG A 49 -2.91 4.39 -1.07
N LEU A 50 -3.69 3.87 -0.13
CA LEU A 50 -4.51 2.66 -0.30
C LEU A 50 -5.99 2.90 0.00
N ASN A 51 -6.36 4.09 0.48
CA ASN A 51 -7.72 4.44 0.88
C ASN A 51 -8.74 4.29 -0.25
N GLY A 52 -10.01 4.07 0.09
CA GLY A 52 -11.06 3.87 -0.90
C GLY A 52 -10.91 2.56 -1.69
N ASN A 53 -10.44 1.51 -1.03
CA ASN A 53 -10.46 0.12 -1.50
C ASN A 53 -11.27 -0.76 -0.52
N MET A 54 -11.38 -2.06 -0.80
CA MET A 54 -12.02 -3.07 0.05
C MET A 54 -10.98 -3.92 0.81
N LEU A 55 -9.88 -3.30 1.23
CA LEU A 55 -8.80 -3.98 1.94
C LEU A 55 -9.25 -4.38 3.36
N THR A 56 -8.78 -5.54 3.81
CA THR A 56 -9.18 -6.17 5.09
C THR A 56 -7.95 -6.66 5.85
N GLY A 57 -8.15 -7.20 7.05
CA GLY A 57 -7.05 -7.69 7.88
C GLY A 57 -6.32 -6.58 8.64
N LYS A 58 -5.22 -6.96 9.32
CA LYS A 58 -4.43 -6.03 10.13
C LYS A 58 -3.39 -5.31 9.27
N LEU A 59 -3.13 -4.04 9.58
CA LEU A 59 -2.00 -3.32 9.01
C LEU A 59 -0.68 -4.00 9.44
N PRO A 60 0.17 -4.46 8.50
CA PRO A 60 1.45 -5.09 8.85
C PRO A 60 2.38 -4.13 9.61
N GLN A 61 3.07 -4.65 10.62
CA GLN A 61 3.99 -3.86 11.44
C GLN A 61 5.18 -3.31 10.62
N GLU A 62 5.55 -4.01 9.57
CA GLU A 62 6.59 -3.59 8.63
C GLU A 62 6.20 -2.29 7.91
N ILE A 63 4.91 -2.05 7.69
CA ILE A 63 4.39 -0.81 7.10
C ILE A 63 4.30 0.29 8.15
N LEU A 64 3.94 -0.04 9.40
CA LEU A 64 3.98 0.92 10.52
C LEU A 64 5.38 1.51 10.70
N SER A 65 6.43 0.73 10.44
CA SER A 65 7.81 1.21 10.50
C SER A 65 8.22 2.16 9.36
N LEU A 66 7.47 2.20 8.25
CA LEU A 66 7.73 3.09 7.12
C LEU A 66 7.09 4.47 7.28
N VAL A 67 6.06 4.59 8.12
CA VAL A 67 5.25 5.81 8.21
C VAL A 67 5.68 6.62 9.42
N ALA A 68 6.40 7.73 9.21
CA ALA A 68 6.41 8.81 10.19
C ALA A 68 4.96 9.24 10.41
N VAL A 69 4.54 9.27 11.67
CA VAL A 69 3.16 9.28 12.21
C VAL A 69 2.15 10.26 11.55
N GLY A 70 2.58 11.17 10.67
CA GLY A 70 1.72 12.15 10.00
C GLY A 70 0.86 11.66 8.83
N ASN A 71 1.15 10.51 8.18
CA ASN A 71 0.45 10.10 6.95
C ASN A 71 -0.53 8.92 7.11
N LEU A 72 -0.76 8.43 8.33
CA LEU A 72 -1.69 7.32 8.58
C LEU A 72 -3.17 7.70 8.36
N SER A 73 -3.50 8.99 8.27
CA SER A 73 -4.86 9.48 8.03
C SER A 73 -5.37 9.26 6.61
N GLU A 74 -4.52 8.79 5.68
CA GLU A 74 -4.87 8.55 4.26
C GLU A 74 -4.77 7.06 3.84
N LEU A 75 -4.62 6.12 4.78
CA LEU A 75 -4.71 4.68 4.51
C LEU A 75 -6.17 4.20 4.43
#